data_AF-D9PVZ7-F1
#
_entry.id   AF-D9PVZ7-F1
#
_cell.length_a   1.000
_cell.length_b   1.000
_cell.length_c   1.000
_cell.angle_alpha   90.00
_cell.angle_beta   90.00
_cell.angle_gamma   90.00
#
_symmetry.space_group_name_H-M   'P 1'
#
loop_
_entity.id
_entity.type
_entity.pdbx_description
1 polymer ?
#
loop_
_entity_poly.entity_id
_entity_poly.type
_entity_poly.pdbx_seq_one_letter_code
_entity_poly.pdbx_strand_id
1 'polypeptide(L)'
;MHIDPDTGEVEIDDRCFGCVLCREACPYDAIRMKTILGEPVRENVPVINPRICRGCGACVSACRTGAIHLTSSGKTGVHSEIDEDKCVRCGYCARACPTEAIKYGEILPRSVVGGKAVVVNQRDCIGCMTCTRVCPSRGAIKVGKINRLPYIDPSYCARCEECMDVCPSAAIKYSSRKRAYENFSKLNNMEIAGEILERESEKLVRNLGRIDSVLRSVKRRFSRDEPEFSVDVTDEIREGIEELVDSDLEILELNHIVDFTKPKRSIRVLEERCIGCGLCVTECPVGVIEPVTPAPVEIKDGCVFCGRCRGVCPVDAVEITEEGFRASDGRIYLERRILRGPRSGSVEVDHVICQRCGVCVNHCPVDAMAMDGEVEVDDDTCILCGECQDICPVTAVKLNLEDDNLE
;
A
#
# COMPACT_ATOMS: atom_id res chain seq x y z
N MET A 1 22.10 37.81 33.44
CA MET A 1 21.35 38.18 34.67
C MET A 1 22.12 39.24 35.41
N HIS A 2 21.52 40.40 35.62
CA HIS A 2 22.07 41.51 36.43
C HIS A 2 21.02 41.89 37.48
N ILE A 3 21.44 42.17 38.71
CA ILE A 3 20.54 42.68 39.75
C ILE A 3 20.58 44.19 39.62
N ASP A 4 19.45 44.79 39.26
CA ASP A 4 19.29 46.24 39.27
C ASP A 4 19.47 46.73 40.72
N PRO A 5 20.51 47.54 41.00
CA PRO A 5 20.84 47.96 42.36
C PRO A 5 19.80 48.93 42.97
N ASP A 6 18.97 49.58 42.14
CA ASP A 6 17.98 50.56 42.59
C ASP A 6 16.62 49.90 42.89
N THR A 7 16.27 48.84 42.15
CA THR A 7 14.99 48.14 42.31
C THR A 7 15.11 46.79 43.03
N GLY A 8 16.32 46.24 43.13
CA GLY A 8 16.57 44.90 43.64
C GLY A 8 16.05 43.78 42.73
N GLU A 9 15.58 44.12 41.52
CA GLU A 9 15.02 43.16 40.57
C GLU A 9 16.12 42.47 39.76
N VAL A 10 15.93 41.18 39.47
CA VAL A 10 16.82 40.42 38.60
C VAL A 10 16.40 40.61 37.16
N GLU A 11 17.15 41.41 36.39
CA GLU A 11 16.98 41.51 34.95
C GLU A 11 17.67 40.35 34.24
N ILE A 12 16.87 39.55 33.52
CA ILE A 12 17.36 38.42 32.72
C ILE A 12 17.61 38.92 31.30
N ASP A 13 18.81 38.67 30.79
CA ASP A 13 19.21 39.06 29.44
C ASP A 13 18.40 38.34 28.35
N ASP A 14 18.58 38.79 27.11
CA ASP A 14 17.95 38.32 25.88
C ASP A 14 18.24 36.85 25.50
N ARG A 15 19.11 36.16 26.26
CA ARG A 15 19.26 34.69 26.18
C ARG A 15 18.19 33.93 26.96
N CYS A 16 17.33 34.63 27.73
CA CYS A 16 16.20 34.04 28.43
C CYS A 16 15.14 33.52 27.46
N PHE A 17 14.87 32.22 27.48
CA PHE A 17 13.89 31.60 26.58
C PHE A 17 12.47 31.45 27.17
N GLY A 18 12.24 32.01 28.37
CA GLY A 18 10.92 32.14 28.96
C GLY A 18 10.27 30.84 29.45
N CYS A 19 11.04 29.82 29.87
CA CYS A 19 10.50 28.54 30.36
C CYS A 19 9.82 28.57 31.71
N VAL A 20 9.83 29.72 32.40
CA VAL A 20 9.24 29.96 33.73
C VAL A 20 9.74 29.06 34.88
N LEU A 21 10.62 28.09 34.62
CA LEU A 21 11.15 27.16 35.63
C LEU A 21 11.85 27.86 36.79
N CYS A 22 12.61 28.93 36.51
CA CYS A 22 13.29 29.69 37.56
C CYS A 22 12.29 30.38 38.50
N ARG A 23 11.20 30.94 37.96
CA ARG A 23 10.10 31.51 38.76
C ARG A 23 9.45 30.44 39.63
N GLU A 24 9.12 29.29 39.05
CA GLU A 24 8.40 28.23 39.77
C GLU A 24 9.28 27.46 40.78
N ALA A 25 10.59 27.44 40.56
CA ALA A 25 11.55 26.86 41.49
C ALA A 25 11.92 27.80 42.64
N CYS A 26 11.55 29.08 42.60
CA CYS A 26 11.94 30.05 43.62
C CYS A 26 10.97 29.99 44.83
N PRO A 27 11.39 29.45 45.99
CA PRO A 27 10.50 29.29 47.15
C PRO A 27 10.16 30.61 47.85
N TYR A 28 10.77 31.72 47.41
CA TYR A 28 10.60 33.06 47.98
C TYR A 28 9.93 34.03 47.00
N ASP A 29 9.43 33.55 45.86
CA ASP A 29 8.76 34.36 44.82
C ASP A 29 9.55 35.59 44.35
N ALA A 30 10.88 35.53 44.43
CA ALA A 30 11.78 36.65 44.15
C ALA A 30 11.93 36.97 42.65
N ILE A 31 11.37 36.15 41.76
CA ILE A 31 11.54 36.26 40.31
C ILE A 31 10.22 36.69 39.67
N ARG A 32 10.18 37.92 39.13
CA ARG A 32 9.04 38.45 38.36
C ARG A 32 9.41 38.54 36.87
N MET A 33 8.58 37.97 36.00
CA MET A 33 8.81 37.98 34.54
C MET A 33 7.86 38.96 33.84
N LYS A 34 8.41 39.94 33.08
CA LYS A 34 7.65 40.90 32.23
C LYS A 34 7.24 40.28 30.88
N THR A 35 6.59 39.12 30.86
CA THR A 35 6.25 38.44 29.60
C THR A 35 4.76 38.11 29.51
N ILE A 36 4.15 38.41 28.36
CA ILE A 36 2.75 38.03 28.07
C ILE A 36 2.75 36.54 27.75
N LEU A 37 2.24 35.76 28.70
CA LEU A 37 2.02 34.33 28.51
C LEU A 37 0.76 34.16 27.66
N GLY A 38 0.84 33.37 26.59
CA GLY A 38 -0.36 32.91 25.90
C GLY A 38 -1.25 32.09 26.84
N GLU A 39 -2.56 32.06 26.58
CA GLU A 39 -3.46 31.17 27.31
C GLU A 39 -2.97 29.72 27.19
N PRO A 40 -2.97 28.95 28.29
CA PRO A 40 -2.60 27.55 28.23
C PRO A 40 -3.57 26.80 27.32
N VAL A 41 -3.06 26.27 26.20
CA VAL A 41 -3.78 25.27 25.42
C VAL A 41 -3.89 24.02 26.29
N ARG A 42 -5.10 23.68 26.72
CA ARG A 42 -5.35 22.52 27.58
C ARG A 42 -5.47 21.26 26.73
N GLU A 43 -4.34 20.67 26.38
CA GLU A 43 -4.31 19.31 25.84
C GLU A 43 -3.28 18.48 26.65
N ASN A 44 -3.70 17.35 27.23
CA ASN A 44 -2.93 16.31 27.99
C ASN A 44 -3.77 15.66 29.10
N VAL A 45 -5.06 15.97 29.16
CA VAL A 45 -5.98 14.96 29.66
C VAL A 45 -5.79 13.75 28.74
N PRO A 46 -5.45 12.57 29.26
CA PRO A 46 -5.44 11.39 28.43
C PRO A 46 -6.88 11.19 27.94
N VAL A 47 -7.10 11.23 26.63
CA VAL A 47 -8.41 11.00 26.04
C VAL A 47 -8.48 9.54 25.64
N ILE A 48 -9.51 8.86 26.13
CA ILE A 48 -9.81 7.47 25.77
C ILE A 48 -10.78 7.50 24.61
N ASN A 49 -10.41 6.90 23.47
CA ASN A 49 -11.31 6.74 22.36
C ASN A 49 -12.26 5.55 22.62
N PRO A 50 -13.57 5.78 22.86
CA PRO A 50 -14.50 4.72 23.23
C PRO A 50 -14.75 3.72 22.10
N ARG A 51 -14.50 4.08 20.83
CA ARG A 51 -14.67 3.16 19.69
C ARG A 51 -13.55 2.13 19.57
N ILE A 52 -12.36 2.44 20.09
CA ILE A 52 -11.17 1.56 20.07
C ILE A 52 -11.00 0.85 21.42
N CYS A 53 -11.57 1.42 22.49
CA CYS A 53 -11.54 0.83 23.82
C CYS A 53 -12.28 -0.51 23.85
N ARG A 54 -11.60 -1.57 24.30
CA ARG A 54 -12.19 -2.90 24.49
C ARG A 54 -12.77 -3.13 25.89
N GLY A 55 -12.81 -2.09 26.74
CA GLY A 55 -13.32 -2.21 28.11
C GLY A 55 -12.51 -3.12 29.05
N CYS A 56 -11.28 -3.50 28.69
CA CYS A 56 -10.49 -4.52 29.41
C CYS A 56 -9.99 -4.11 30.82
N GLY A 57 -10.08 -2.84 31.20
CA GLY A 57 -9.69 -2.36 32.52
C GLY A 57 -8.19 -2.24 32.81
N ALA A 58 -7.29 -2.54 31.86
CA ALA A 58 -5.84 -2.47 32.07
C ALA A 58 -5.35 -1.08 32.53
N CYS A 59 -5.93 -0.01 31.99
CA CYS A 59 -5.62 1.36 32.39
C CYS A 59 -6.13 1.74 33.79
N VAL A 60 -7.24 1.15 34.24
CA VAL A 60 -7.78 1.30 35.60
C VAL A 60 -6.79 0.72 36.60
N SER A 61 -6.34 -0.52 36.37
CA SER A 61 -5.34 -1.20 37.22
C SER A 61 -3.99 -0.47 37.26
N ALA A 62 -3.61 0.20 36.17
CA ALA A 62 -2.36 0.96 36.08
C ALA A 62 -2.42 2.33 36.77
N CYS A 63 -3.61 2.87 37.04
CA CYS A 63 -3.80 4.22 37.56
C CYS A 63 -3.67 4.28 39.09
N ARG A 64 -2.48 4.67 39.58
CA ARG A 64 -2.23 4.78 41.04
C ARG A 64 -2.99 5.90 41.75
N THR A 65 -3.48 6.90 41.00
CA THR A 65 -4.26 8.01 41.57
C THR A 65 -5.76 7.75 41.58
N GLY A 66 -6.21 6.61 41.04
CA GLY A 66 -7.63 6.27 40.95
C GLY A 66 -8.42 7.18 39.99
N ALA A 67 -7.75 7.83 39.05
CA ALA A 67 -8.38 8.76 38.11
C ALA A 67 -9.16 8.08 36.97
N ILE A 68 -9.10 6.76 36.82
CA ILE A 68 -9.71 6.05 35.67
C ILE A 68 -10.73 5.03 36.18
N HIS A 69 -11.92 5.01 35.57
CA HIS A 69 -13.00 4.07 35.91
C HIS A 69 -13.66 3.48 34.65
N LEU A 70 -14.37 2.37 34.80
CA LEU A 70 -15.17 1.75 33.73
C LEU A 70 -16.60 2.27 33.79
N THR A 71 -17.12 2.69 32.64
CA THR A 71 -18.49 3.18 32.46
C THR A 71 -19.19 2.33 31.40
N SER A 72 -20.49 2.10 31.59
CA SER A 72 -21.35 1.42 30.61
C SER A 72 -22.35 2.42 30.05
N SER A 73 -22.22 2.73 28.76
CA SER A 73 -23.18 3.58 28.04
C SER A 73 -23.94 2.72 27.03
N GLY A 74 -25.27 2.68 27.13
CA GLY A 74 -26.15 1.74 26.42
C GLY A 74 -26.11 1.73 24.88
N LYS A 75 -25.31 2.60 24.23
CA LYS A 75 -25.06 2.61 22.77
C LYS A 75 -23.61 2.32 22.35
N THR A 76 -22.63 2.39 23.26
CA THR A 76 -21.18 2.26 22.95
C THR A 76 -20.49 1.14 23.71
N GLY A 77 -21.23 0.32 24.47
CA GLY A 77 -20.66 -0.77 25.26
C GLY A 77 -19.91 -0.26 26.49
N VAL A 78 -19.06 -1.12 27.05
CA VAL A 78 -18.26 -0.84 28.25
C VAL A 78 -16.93 -0.20 27.83
N HIS A 79 -16.65 1.00 28.34
CA HIS A 79 -15.39 1.74 28.06
C HIS A 79 -14.81 2.36 29.32
N SER A 80 -13.57 2.84 29.25
CA SER A 80 -12.92 3.56 30.36
C SER A 80 -13.05 5.08 30.21
N GLU A 81 -13.24 5.79 31.31
CA GLU A 81 -13.30 7.26 31.41
C GLU A 81 -12.29 7.78 32.44
N ILE A 82 -11.84 9.02 32.26
CA ILE A 82 -10.81 9.65 33.11
C ILE A 82 -11.40 10.87 33.82
N ASP A 83 -11.25 10.89 35.14
CA ASP A 83 -11.47 12.03 36.01
C ASP A 83 -10.25 12.97 35.90
N GLU A 84 -10.46 14.13 35.28
CA GLU A 84 -9.40 15.09 34.99
C GLU A 84 -8.79 15.70 36.26
N ASP A 85 -9.59 15.87 37.31
CA ASP A 85 -9.19 16.53 38.55
C ASP A 85 -8.27 15.63 39.39
N LYS A 86 -8.41 14.30 39.26
CA LYS A 86 -7.55 13.30 39.93
C LYS A 86 -6.35 12.86 39.09
N CYS A 87 -6.32 13.22 37.81
CA CYS A 87 -5.30 12.76 36.88
C CYS A 87 -4.00 13.58 37.01
N VAL A 88 -2.94 12.93 37.51
CA VAL A 88 -1.60 13.53 37.60
C VAL A 88 -0.78 13.40 36.31
N ARG A 89 -1.40 12.93 35.21
CA ARG A 89 -0.83 12.90 33.85
C ARG A 89 0.49 12.13 33.72
N CYS A 90 0.60 11.02 34.44
CA CYS A 90 1.84 10.25 34.60
C CYS A 90 2.20 9.27 33.45
N GLY A 91 1.39 9.13 32.39
CA GLY A 91 1.75 8.28 31.25
C GLY A 91 1.48 6.78 31.39
N TYR A 92 1.15 6.27 32.58
CA TYR A 92 1.07 4.82 32.81
C TYR A 92 -0.12 4.15 32.13
N CYS A 93 -1.26 4.83 32.04
CA CYS A 93 -2.46 4.25 31.43
C CYS A 93 -2.29 3.98 29.93
N ALA A 94 -1.65 4.88 29.18
CA ALA A 94 -1.39 4.65 27.75
C ALA A 94 -0.42 3.50 27.52
N ARG A 95 0.63 3.36 28.35
CA ARG A 95 1.57 2.23 28.25
C ARG A 95 0.93 0.89 28.57
N ALA A 96 -0.08 0.89 29.44
CA ALA A 96 -0.82 -0.32 29.80
C ALA A 96 -1.93 -0.65 28.79
N CYS A 97 -2.25 0.23 27.84
CA CYS A 97 -3.37 0.04 26.93
C CYS A 97 -2.95 -0.85 25.74
N PRO A 98 -3.44 -2.09 25.62
CA PRO A 98 -3.03 -3.02 24.56
C PRO A 98 -3.57 -2.64 23.18
N THR A 99 -4.58 -1.75 23.12
CA THR A 99 -5.24 -1.31 21.89
C THR A 99 -4.91 0.14 21.53
N GLU A 100 -4.01 0.77 22.27
CA GLU A 100 -3.61 2.17 22.06
C GLU A 100 -4.80 3.17 22.06
N ALA A 101 -5.90 2.82 22.73
CA ALA A 101 -7.10 3.65 22.79
C ALA A 101 -6.90 4.96 23.58
N ILE A 102 -5.79 5.11 24.32
CA ILE A 102 -5.51 6.25 25.19
C ILE A 102 -4.45 7.13 24.54
N LYS A 103 -4.84 8.37 24.19
CA LYS A 103 -3.94 9.37 23.63
C LYS A 103 -3.76 10.54 24.58
N TYR A 104 -2.54 11.04 24.66
CA TYR A 104 -2.24 12.29 25.36
C TYR A 104 -2.42 13.45 24.38
N GLY A 105 -3.17 14.48 24.78
CA GLY A 105 -3.12 15.77 24.09
C GLY A 105 -1.76 16.48 24.35
N GLU A 106 -1.39 17.52 23.59
CA GLU A 106 -0.12 18.24 23.80
C GLU A 106 -0.20 19.36 24.87
N ILE A 107 0.54 19.28 25.98
CA ILE A 107 0.81 20.48 26.82
C ILE A 107 1.90 21.23 26.08
N LEU A 108 1.51 22.30 25.40
CA LEU A 108 2.46 23.34 25.11
C LEU A 108 2.79 24.04 26.45
N PRO A 109 4.07 24.19 26.83
CA PRO A 109 4.42 25.02 27.97
C PRO A 109 3.84 26.43 27.75
N ARG A 110 3.45 27.13 28.83
CA ARG A 110 3.12 28.56 28.73
C ARG A 110 4.30 29.24 28.05
N SER A 111 4.07 29.70 26.84
CA SER A 111 5.13 30.21 25.99
C SER A 111 4.99 31.71 25.87
N VAL A 112 6.15 32.34 25.75
CA VAL A 112 6.25 33.70 25.22
C VAL A 112 5.64 33.68 23.82
N VAL A 113 4.65 34.53 23.58
CA VAL A 113 4.10 34.74 22.24
C VAL A 113 5.26 35.03 21.28
N GLY A 114 5.43 34.22 20.22
CA GLY A 114 6.49 34.40 19.21
C GLY A 114 7.74 33.49 19.32
N GLY A 115 7.71 32.41 20.11
CA GLY A 115 8.87 31.50 20.26
C GLY A 115 9.32 30.77 18.98
N LYS A 116 10.63 30.52 18.87
CA LYS A 116 11.27 29.72 17.80
C LYS A 116 11.53 28.26 18.23
N ALA A 117 11.49 27.35 17.26
CA ALA A 117 11.81 25.93 17.41
C ALA A 117 12.75 25.47 16.29
N VAL A 118 13.60 24.49 16.57
CA VAL A 118 14.52 23.92 15.59
C VAL A 118 13.78 22.86 14.77
N VAL A 119 13.92 22.88 13.45
CA VAL A 119 13.30 21.92 12.52
C VAL A 119 14.33 21.43 11.51
N VAL A 120 14.08 20.24 10.95
CA VAL A 120 14.85 19.71 9.82
C VAL A 120 14.08 19.98 8.54
N ASN A 121 14.70 20.66 7.58
CA ASN A 121 14.17 20.74 6.22
C ASN A 121 14.41 19.40 5.49
N GLN A 122 13.33 18.66 5.24
CA GLN A 122 13.40 17.34 4.59
C GLN A 122 13.94 17.39 3.15
N ARG A 123 13.87 18.53 2.46
CA ARG A 123 14.41 18.68 1.09
C ARG A 123 15.93 18.87 1.06
N ASP A 124 16.45 19.58 2.07
CA ASP A 124 17.88 19.93 2.15
C ASP A 124 18.67 18.86 2.94
N CYS A 125 17.98 17.96 3.65
CA CYS A 125 18.61 16.94 4.48
C CYS A 125 19.21 15.83 3.62
N ILE A 126 20.50 15.59 3.79
CA ILE A 126 21.22 14.51 3.07
C ILE A 126 21.24 13.17 3.83
N GLY A 127 20.54 13.07 4.97
CA GLY A 127 20.42 11.80 5.72
C GLY A 127 21.70 11.29 6.40
N CYS A 128 22.70 12.14 6.68
CA CYS A 128 23.99 11.71 7.27
C CYS A 128 23.92 11.21 8.74
N MET A 129 22.80 11.40 9.43
CA MET A 129 22.57 10.99 10.83
C MET A 129 23.59 11.52 11.86
N THR A 130 24.27 12.63 11.58
CA THR A 130 25.14 13.28 12.57
C THR A 130 24.32 13.92 13.68
N CYS A 131 23.21 14.59 13.34
CA CYS A 131 22.33 15.25 14.29
C CYS A 131 21.75 14.29 15.35
N THR A 132 21.42 13.05 14.97
CA THR A 132 20.87 12.04 15.89
C THR A 132 21.90 11.57 16.90
N ARG A 133 23.18 11.53 16.52
CA ARG A 133 24.29 11.10 17.40
C ARG A 133 24.69 12.16 18.41
N VAL A 134 24.62 13.44 18.03
CA VAL A 134 25.01 14.55 18.93
C VAL A 134 23.88 14.99 19.84
N CYS A 135 22.60 14.73 19.49
CA CYS A 135 21.48 15.27 20.25
C CYS A 135 21.45 14.71 21.69
N PRO A 136 21.61 15.55 22.73
CA PRO A 136 21.57 15.09 24.11
C PRO A 136 20.13 14.80 24.59
N SER A 137 19.12 15.36 23.90
CA SER A 137 17.71 15.20 24.23
C SER A 137 17.14 13.90 23.64
N ARG A 138 17.02 12.86 24.48
CA ARG A 138 16.38 11.61 24.10
C ARG A 138 14.94 11.85 23.61
N GLY A 139 14.62 11.35 22.42
CA GLY A 139 13.29 11.49 21.80
C GLY A 139 13.08 12.80 21.03
N ALA A 140 14.03 13.75 21.05
CA ALA A 140 13.91 15.00 20.30
C ALA A 140 14.10 14.83 18.81
N ILE A 141 14.95 13.90 18.37
CA ILE A 141 15.12 13.59 16.95
C ILE A 141 14.56 12.19 16.69
N LYS A 142 13.54 12.13 15.83
CA LYS A 142 12.98 10.89 15.30
C LYS A 142 13.54 10.67 13.90
N VAL A 143 13.62 9.42 13.47
CA VAL A 143 14.02 9.04 12.12
C VAL A 143 12.84 8.33 11.48
N GLY A 144 12.37 8.85 10.34
CA GLY A 144 11.30 8.20 9.58
C GLY A 144 11.76 6.81 9.13
N LYS A 145 10.87 5.83 9.15
CA LYS A 145 11.19 4.48 8.64
C LYS A 145 11.13 4.45 7.12
N ILE A 146 10.25 5.24 6.53
CA ILE A 146 9.99 5.24 5.08
C ILE A 146 11.00 6.12 4.36
N ASN A 147 11.03 7.42 4.68
CA ASN A 147 11.96 8.37 4.04
C ASN A 147 13.38 8.26 4.58
N ARG A 148 13.58 7.57 5.71
CA ARG A 148 14.88 7.40 6.37
C ARG A 148 15.58 8.72 6.69
N LEU A 149 14.82 9.79 6.94
CA LEU A 149 15.32 11.12 7.28
C LEU A 149 14.97 11.51 8.72
N PRO A 150 15.83 12.30 9.39
CA PRO A 150 15.56 12.80 10.72
C PRO A 150 14.53 13.94 10.70
N TYR A 151 13.67 13.99 11.71
CA TYR A 151 12.77 15.10 11.99
C TYR A 151 12.70 15.36 13.51
N ILE A 152 12.52 16.63 13.90
CA ILE A 152 12.62 17.05 15.29
C ILE A 152 11.22 17.15 15.91
N ASP A 153 11.05 16.53 17.07
CA ASP A 153 9.92 16.71 17.97
C ASP A 153 10.16 17.94 18.85
N PRO A 154 9.44 19.06 18.62
CA PRO A 154 9.67 20.30 19.36
C PRO A 154 9.33 20.19 20.85
N SER A 155 8.60 19.15 21.27
CA SER A 155 8.23 18.90 22.67
C SER A 155 9.39 18.38 23.50
N TYR A 156 10.31 17.64 22.88
CA TYR A 156 11.51 17.08 23.53
C TYR A 156 12.79 17.88 23.24
N CYS A 157 12.76 18.81 22.28
CA CYS A 157 13.92 19.60 21.89
C CYS A 157 14.26 20.68 22.93
N ALA A 158 15.42 20.56 23.58
CA ALA A 158 15.95 21.57 24.50
C ALA A 158 16.49 22.83 23.79
N ARG A 159 16.64 22.80 22.47
CA ARG A 159 17.23 23.88 21.64
C ARG A 159 18.67 24.24 22.04
N CYS A 160 19.51 23.24 22.27
CA CYS A 160 20.95 23.43 22.53
C CYS A 160 21.79 23.68 21.26
N GLU A 161 21.16 23.69 20.08
CA GLU A 161 21.78 23.97 18.78
C GLU A 161 22.86 22.99 18.29
N GLU A 162 23.32 22.04 19.10
CA GLU A 162 24.35 21.06 18.69
C GLU A 162 24.06 20.35 17.36
N CYS A 163 22.80 19.95 17.14
CA CYS A 163 22.39 19.31 15.89
C CYS A 163 22.48 20.24 14.67
N MET A 164 22.30 21.54 14.87
CA MET A 164 22.41 22.57 13.83
C MET A 164 23.88 22.78 13.46
N ASP A 165 24.76 22.89 14.45
CA ASP A 165 26.20 23.15 14.26
C ASP A 165 26.90 22.03 13.50
N VAL A 166 26.50 20.77 13.74
CA VAL A 166 27.08 19.61 13.06
C VAL A 166 26.38 19.24 11.75
N CYS A 167 25.38 20.00 11.30
CA CYS A 167 24.62 19.67 10.10
C CYS A 167 25.38 20.08 8.82
N PRO A 168 25.95 19.14 8.05
CA PRO A 168 26.80 19.47 6.89
C PRO A 168 26.03 20.13 5.75
N SER A 169 24.71 19.87 5.63
CA SER A 169 23.86 20.46 4.58
C SER A 169 23.13 21.71 5.04
N ALA A 170 23.37 22.17 6.28
CA ALA A 170 22.64 23.29 6.90
C ALA A 170 21.10 23.14 6.83
N ALA A 171 20.58 21.91 6.76
CA ALA A 171 19.16 21.61 6.66
C ALA A 171 18.40 21.90 7.97
N ILE A 172 19.10 21.99 9.10
CA ILE A 172 18.53 22.20 10.42
C ILE A 172 18.50 23.71 10.69
N LYS A 173 17.31 24.28 10.85
CA LYS A 173 17.13 25.74 11.00
C LYS A 173 16.04 26.06 12.02
N TYR A 174 16.01 27.31 12.45
CA TYR A 174 14.89 27.83 13.23
C TYR A 174 13.64 28.03 12.36
N SER A 175 12.49 27.72 12.96
CA SER A 175 11.15 28.02 12.47
C SER A 175 10.32 28.62 13.60
N SER A 176 9.17 29.22 13.26
CA SER A 176 8.17 29.54 14.28
C SER A 176 7.69 28.25 14.95
N ARG A 177 7.41 28.33 16.25
CA ARG A 177 6.93 27.17 17.03
C ARG A 177 5.68 26.56 16.42
N LYS A 178 4.69 27.37 16.03
CA LYS A 178 3.47 26.92 15.35
C LYS A 178 3.78 26.03 14.14
N ARG A 179 4.61 26.53 13.21
CA ARG A 179 4.98 25.81 11.99
C ARG A 179 5.81 24.55 12.29
N ALA A 180 6.63 24.58 13.35
CA ALA A 180 7.42 23.41 13.74
C ALA A 180 6.53 22.25 14.22
N TYR A 181 5.51 22.53 15.04
CA TYR A 181 4.54 21.51 15.47
C TYR A 181 3.68 21.00 14.31
N GLU A 182 3.17 21.90 13.45
CA GLU A 182 2.43 21.51 12.24
C GLU A 182 3.25 20.57 11.34
N ASN A 183 4.51 20.93 11.09
CA ASN A 183 5.43 20.10 10.30
C ASN A 183 5.71 18.76 10.97
N PHE A 184 5.97 18.74 12.27
CA PHE A 184 6.22 17.51 13.03
C PHE A 184 5.00 16.58 12.98
N SER A 185 3.80 17.07 13.27
CA SER A 185 2.58 16.28 13.24
C SER A 185 2.29 15.72 11.85
N LYS A 186 2.52 16.52 10.79
CA LYS A 186 2.40 16.06 9.41
C LYS A 186 3.37 14.91 9.11
N LEU A 187 4.66 15.08 9.41
CA LEU A 187 5.68 14.05 9.16
C LEU A 187 5.38 12.78 9.97
N ASN A 188 5.07 12.91 11.26
CA ASN A 188 4.76 11.80 12.13
C ASN A 188 3.53 11.00 11.65
N ASN A 189 2.47 11.69 11.23
CA ASN A 189 1.28 11.03 10.69
C ASN A 189 1.56 10.33 9.35
N MET A 190 2.38 10.93 8.48
CA MET A 190 2.78 10.30 7.21
C MET A 190 3.61 9.03 7.44
N GLU A 191 4.53 9.04 8.41
CA GLU A 191 5.31 7.84 8.77
C GLU A 191 4.42 6.73 9.34
N ILE A 192 3.50 7.06 10.26
CA ILE A 192 2.56 6.07 10.81
C ILE A 192 1.69 5.47 9.69
N ALA A 193 1.15 6.32 8.81
CA ALA A 193 0.29 5.87 7.73
C ALA A 193 1.05 4.94 6.78
N GLY A 194 2.28 5.28 6.40
CA GLY A 194 3.04 4.44 5.48
C GLY A 194 3.57 3.15 6.13
N GLU A 195 3.85 3.11 7.43
CA GLU A 195 4.14 1.85 8.15
C GLU A 195 2.94 0.88 8.11
N ILE A 196 1.72 1.41 8.23
CA ILE A 196 0.50 0.61 8.10
C ILE A 196 0.36 0.10 6.65
N LEU A 197 0.55 0.98 5.65
CA LEU A 197 0.45 0.61 4.24
C LEU A 197 1.47 -0.46 3.83
N GLU A 198 2.73 -0.33 4.27
CA GLU A 198 3.78 -1.32 3.99
C GLU A 198 3.39 -2.70 4.57
N ARG A 199 2.95 -2.73 5.83
CA ARG A 199 2.51 -3.96 6.50
C ARG A 199 1.31 -4.62 5.80
N GLU A 200 0.29 -3.84 5.45
CA GLU A 200 -0.89 -4.38 4.77
C GLU A 200 -0.57 -4.82 3.34
N SER A 201 0.33 -4.11 2.64
CA SER A 201 0.80 -4.52 1.31
C SER A 201 1.54 -5.86 1.35
N GLU A 202 2.42 -6.07 2.33
CA GLU A 202 3.13 -7.34 2.51
C GLU A 202 2.18 -8.52 2.82
N LYS A 203 1.10 -8.27 3.57
CA LYS A 203 0.06 -9.28 3.79
C LYS A 203 -0.67 -9.59 2.49
N LEU A 204 -1.05 -8.57 1.71
CA LEU A 204 -1.77 -8.75 0.45
C LEU A 204 -0.95 -9.57 -0.56
N VAL A 205 0.34 -9.24 -0.75
CA VAL A 205 1.24 -9.98 -1.65
C VAL A 205 1.36 -11.45 -1.23
N ARG A 206 1.50 -11.72 0.08
CA ARG A 206 1.55 -13.10 0.59
C ARG A 206 0.25 -13.86 0.33
N ASN A 207 -0.89 -13.20 0.50
CA ASN A 207 -2.20 -13.81 0.24
C ASN A 207 -2.39 -14.14 -1.24
N LEU A 208 -2.02 -13.22 -2.15
CA LEU A 208 -2.05 -13.48 -3.59
C LEU A 208 -1.16 -14.68 -3.98
N GLY A 209 0.04 -14.78 -3.43
CA GLY A 209 0.94 -15.92 -3.68
C GLY A 209 0.37 -17.25 -3.17
N ARG A 210 -0.41 -17.23 -2.08
CA ARG A 210 -1.09 -18.43 -1.58
C ARG A 210 -2.26 -18.84 -2.48
N ILE A 211 -3.07 -17.88 -2.94
CA ILE A 211 -4.17 -18.12 -3.89
C ILE A 211 -3.63 -18.76 -5.18
N ASP A 212 -2.55 -18.20 -5.75
CA ASP A 212 -1.91 -18.77 -6.93
C ASP A 212 -1.42 -20.22 -6.69
N SER A 213 -0.93 -20.53 -5.49
CA SER A 213 -0.57 -21.90 -5.11
C SER A 213 -1.77 -22.85 -5.09
N VAL A 214 -2.93 -22.42 -4.62
CA VAL A 214 -4.18 -23.21 -4.65
C VAL A 214 -4.59 -23.48 -6.08
N LEU A 215 -4.65 -22.44 -6.91
CA LEU A 215 -5.01 -22.55 -8.32
C LEU A 215 -4.08 -23.50 -9.07
N ARG A 216 -2.76 -23.43 -8.85
CA ARG A 216 -1.79 -24.38 -9.41
C ARG A 216 -2.01 -25.81 -8.92
N SER A 217 -2.36 -26.00 -7.64
CA SER A 217 -2.67 -27.31 -7.07
C SER A 217 -3.91 -27.92 -7.70
N VAL A 218 -4.98 -27.13 -7.86
CA VAL A 218 -6.23 -27.55 -8.53
C VAL A 218 -5.95 -27.93 -9.99
N LYS A 219 -5.25 -27.07 -10.75
CA LYS A 219 -4.84 -27.40 -12.14
C LYS A 219 -4.13 -28.74 -12.21
N ARG A 220 -3.15 -28.99 -11.35
CA ARG A 220 -2.39 -30.26 -11.33
C ARG A 220 -3.26 -31.48 -10.98
N ARG A 221 -4.25 -31.33 -10.09
CA ARG A 221 -5.11 -32.44 -9.64
C ARG A 221 -6.21 -32.78 -10.63
N PHE A 222 -6.76 -31.79 -11.33
CA PHE A 222 -7.97 -31.94 -12.14
C PHE A 222 -7.72 -31.87 -13.66
N SER A 223 -6.53 -31.45 -14.10
CA SER A 223 -6.16 -31.51 -15.52
C SER A 223 -6.16 -32.97 -15.99
N ARG A 224 -6.83 -33.21 -17.12
CA ARG A 224 -6.96 -34.53 -17.75
C ARG A 224 -6.09 -34.62 -18.99
N ASP A 225 -5.81 -35.84 -19.43
CA ASP A 225 -5.10 -36.09 -20.70
C ASP A 225 -6.00 -35.89 -21.93
N GLU A 226 -7.31 -35.73 -21.73
CA GLU A 226 -8.28 -35.47 -22.78
C GLU A 226 -7.97 -34.12 -23.49
N PRO A 227 -8.16 -34.06 -24.81
CA PRO A 227 -7.89 -32.84 -25.59
C PRO A 227 -8.86 -31.71 -25.22
N GLU A 228 -10.09 -32.04 -24.85
CA GLU A 228 -11.11 -31.11 -24.39
C GLU A 228 -11.80 -31.68 -23.15
N PHE A 229 -11.98 -30.86 -22.12
CA PHE A 229 -12.73 -31.22 -20.92
C PHE A 229 -13.25 -29.96 -20.21
N SER A 230 -14.29 -30.12 -19.39
CA SER A 230 -14.75 -29.13 -18.43
C SER A 230 -15.09 -29.84 -17.13
N VAL A 231 -14.52 -29.37 -16.01
CA VAL A 231 -14.70 -29.94 -14.68
C VAL A 231 -15.00 -28.82 -13.70
N ASP A 232 -16.12 -28.92 -12.99
CA ASP A 232 -16.46 -28.03 -11.87
C ASP A 232 -15.46 -28.26 -10.73
N VAL A 233 -14.76 -27.19 -10.33
CA VAL A 233 -13.72 -27.17 -9.28
C VAL A 233 -14.01 -26.12 -8.22
N THR A 234 -15.27 -25.69 -8.13
CA THR A 234 -15.70 -24.58 -7.27
C THR A 234 -15.37 -24.84 -5.81
N ASP A 235 -15.68 -26.03 -5.32
CA ASP A 235 -15.51 -26.37 -3.90
C ASP A 235 -14.03 -26.56 -3.56
N GLU A 236 -13.21 -27.11 -4.46
CA GLU A 236 -11.78 -27.27 -4.22
C GLU A 236 -11.02 -25.94 -4.17
N ILE A 237 -11.42 -24.97 -4.99
CA ILE A 237 -10.87 -23.61 -4.91
C ILE A 237 -11.35 -22.93 -3.62
N ARG A 238 -12.64 -23.09 -3.27
CA ARG A 238 -13.20 -22.51 -2.05
C ARG A 238 -12.51 -23.05 -0.80
N GLU A 239 -12.46 -24.37 -0.63
CA GLU A 239 -11.79 -25.04 0.49
C GLU A 239 -10.31 -24.63 0.56
N GLY A 240 -9.62 -24.63 -0.59
CA GLY A 240 -8.21 -24.25 -0.64
C GLY A 240 -7.96 -22.79 -0.24
N ILE A 241 -8.89 -21.87 -0.53
CA ILE A 241 -8.79 -20.46 -0.11
C ILE A 241 -9.22 -20.29 1.35
N GLU A 242 -10.29 -20.96 1.80
CA GLU A 242 -10.77 -20.91 3.19
C GLU A 242 -9.72 -21.38 4.19
N GLU A 243 -8.95 -22.42 3.87
CA GLU A 243 -7.82 -22.88 4.70
C GLU A 243 -6.70 -21.84 4.86
N LEU A 244 -6.65 -20.82 3.99
CA LEU A 244 -5.61 -19.80 3.97
C LEU A 244 -6.00 -18.49 4.68
N VAL A 245 -7.29 -18.29 4.95
CA VAL A 245 -7.86 -17.05 5.48
C VAL A 245 -8.18 -17.24 6.97
N ASP A 246 -7.49 -16.48 7.83
CA ASP A 246 -8.00 -16.23 9.20
C ASP A 246 -9.27 -15.39 9.09
N SER A 247 -10.45 -16.02 9.13
CA SER A 247 -11.84 -15.53 9.38
C SER A 247 -12.34 -14.15 8.84
N ASP A 248 -11.53 -13.36 8.14
CA ASP A 248 -11.76 -11.94 7.84
C ASP A 248 -11.77 -11.63 6.33
N LEU A 249 -11.50 -12.58 5.43
CA LEU A 249 -11.90 -12.39 4.02
C LEU A 249 -13.37 -12.81 3.88
N GLU A 250 -14.24 -11.81 3.77
CA GLU A 250 -15.47 -11.97 3.02
C GLU A 250 -15.07 -12.16 1.54
N ILE A 251 -15.22 -13.38 1.02
CA ILE A 251 -15.03 -13.64 -0.40
C ILE A 251 -16.23 -13.03 -1.12
N LEU A 252 -16.13 -11.75 -1.48
CA LEU A 252 -17.23 -11.02 -2.10
C LEU A 252 -17.59 -11.59 -3.48
N GLU A 253 -16.64 -12.20 -4.20
CA GLU A 253 -16.87 -12.94 -5.45
C GLU A 253 -15.63 -13.79 -5.81
N LEU A 254 -15.69 -15.12 -5.66
CA LEU A 254 -14.62 -16.02 -6.14
C LEU A 254 -14.40 -15.89 -7.66
N ASN A 255 -15.46 -15.54 -8.41
CA ASN A 255 -15.46 -15.44 -9.86
C ASN A 255 -14.37 -14.48 -10.38
N HIS A 256 -14.15 -13.36 -9.68
CA HIS A 256 -13.15 -12.38 -10.07
C HIS A 256 -11.71 -12.83 -9.84
N ILE A 257 -11.46 -13.81 -8.97
CA ILE A 257 -10.12 -14.37 -8.79
C ILE A 257 -9.68 -15.14 -10.05
N VAL A 258 -10.67 -15.71 -10.74
CA VAL A 258 -10.48 -16.53 -11.92
C VAL A 258 -10.11 -15.70 -13.15
N ASP A 259 -10.73 -14.53 -13.30
CA ASP A 259 -10.55 -13.59 -14.41
C ASP A 259 -9.09 -13.14 -14.60
N PHE A 260 -8.30 -13.15 -13.52
CA PHE A 260 -6.89 -12.75 -13.54
C PHE A 260 -5.92 -13.92 -13.77
N THR A 261 -6.43 -15.15 -13.90
CA THR A 261 -5.58 -16.31 -14.09
C THR A 261 -5.35 -16.56 -15.57
N LYS A 262 -4.13 -16.27 -16.06
CA LYS A 262 -3.76 -16.54 -17.46
C LYS A 262 -3.98 -18.03 -17.81
N PRO A 263 -4.70 -18.32 -18.90
CA PRO A 263 -4.84 -19.69 -19.36
C PRO A 263 -3.50 -20.21 -19.87
N LYS A 264 -3.23 -21.49 -19.63
CA LYS A 264 -2.08 -22.20 -20.16
C LYS A 264 -2.39 -22.58 -21.60
N ARG A 265 -1.69 -21.97 -22.55
CA ARG A 265 -1.82 -22.28 -23.97
C ARG A 265 -0.68 -23.19 -24.41
N SER A 266 -0.97 -24.12 -25.30
CA SER A 266 0.05 -24.93 -25.97
C SER A 266 -0.27 -25.10 -27.44
N ILE A 267 0.76 -25.27 -28.26
CA ILE A 267 0.65 -25.48 -29.69
C ILE A 267 1.52 -26.67 -30.07
N ARG A 268 1.00 -27.57 -30.91
CA ARG A 268 1.75 -28.71 -31.45
C ARG A 268 1.40 -28.93 -32.92
N VAL A 269 2.35 -29.48 -33.66
CA VAL A 269 2.15 -29.92 -35.04
C VAL A 269 2.15 -31.44 -35.08
N LEU A 270 1.09 -32.02 -35.62
CA LEU A 270 0.89 -33.46 -35.79
C LEU A 270 1.69 -33.91 -37.03
N GLU A 271 2.82 -34.58 -36.79
CA GLU A 271 3.78 -34.97 -37.84
C GLU A 271 3.13 -35.84 -38.91
N GLU A 272 2.26 -36.77 -38.49
CA GLU A 272 1.58 -37.74 -39.34
C GLU A 272 0.53 -37.10 -40.26
N ARG A 273 0.11 -35.85 -39.97
CA ARG A 273 -0.87 -35.10 -40.76
C ARG A 273 -0.23 -33.99 -41.59
N CYS A 274 0.92 -33.47 -41.17
CA CYS A 274 1.54 -32.32 -41.82
C CYS A 274 2.07 -32.69 -43.20
N ILE A 275 1.51 -32.07 -44.24
CA ILE A 275 1.96 -32.27 -45.64
C ILE A 275 3.01 -31.26 -46.11
N GLY A 276 3.50 -30.38 -45.22
CA GLY A 276 4.54 -29.40 -45.56
C GLY A 276 4.12 -28.33 -46.57
N CYS A 277 2.83 -27.98 -46.67
CA CYS A 277 2.32 -27.03 -47.68
C CYS A 277 2.76 -25.57 -47.48
N GLY A 278 3.22 -25.18 -46.28
CA GLY A 278 3.72 -23.84 -45.98
C GLY A 278 2.67 -22.75 -45.70
N LEU A 279 1.36 -23.02 -45.79
CA LEU A 279 0.31 -22.01 -45.57
C LEU A 279 0.37 -21.38 -44.17
N CYS A 280 0.64 -22.16 -43.13
CA CYS A 280 0.78 -21.63 -41.77
C CYS A 280 2.00 -20.71 -41.60
N VAL A 281 3.06 -20.90 -42.40
CA VAL A 281 4.25 -20.05 -42.40
C VAL A 281 3.89 -18.67 -42.94
N THR A 282 3.20 -18.62 -44.08
CA THR A 282 2.82 -17.36 -44.74
C THR A 282 1.80 -16.56 -43.95
N GLU A 283 0.92 -17.25 -43.22
CA GLU A 283 -0.20 -16.64 -42.49
C GLU A 283 0.12 -16.30 -41.02
N CYS A 284 1.34 -16.60 -40.56
CA CYS A 284 1.75 -16.33 -39.18
C CYS A 284 2.03 -14.83 -38.99
N PRO A 285 1.22 -14.09 -38.20
CA PRO A 285 1.37 -12.64 -38.07
C PRO A 285 2.64 -12.23 -37.31
N VAL A 286 3.20 -13.14 -36.50
CA VAL A 286 4.41 -12.92 -35.71
C VAL A 286 5.64 -13.63 -36.29
N GLY A 287 5.49 -14.30 -37.44
CA GLY A 287 6.62 -14.88 -38.18
C GLY A 287 7.42 -15.99 -37.47
N VAL A 288 6.81 -16.72 -36.53
CA VAL A 288 7.53 -17.72 -35.70
C VAL A 288 7.45 -19.17 -36.23
N ILE A 289 6.87 -19.40 -37.40
CA ILE A 289 6.72 -20.74 -37.99
C ILE A 289 7.72 -20.89 -39.12
N GLU A 290 8.56 -21.92 -39.06
CA GLU A 290 9.61 -22.20 -40.05
C GLU A 290 9.31 -23.50 -40.82
N PRO A 291 9.55 -23.53 -42.15
CA PRO A 291 9.45 -24.77 -42.93
C PRO A 291 10.65 -25.67 -42.64
N VAL A 292 10.40 -26.94 -42.33
CA VAL A 292 11.44 -27.99 -42.21
C VAL A 292 11.21 -29.04 -43.29
N THR A 293 12.32 -29.57 -43.83
CA THR A 293 12.30 -30.64 -44.83
C THR A 293 13.09 -31.85 -44.34
N PRO A 294 12.47 -33.06 -44.29
CA PRO A 294 11.05 -33.33 -44.54
C PRO A 294 10.12 -32.70 -43.47
N ALA A 295 8.81 -32.65 -43.75
CA ALA A 295 7.77 -32.20 -42.80
C ALA A 295 7.91 -32.91 -41.43
N PRO A 296 7.41 -32.33 -40.32
CA PRO A 296 6.49 -31.18 -40.18
C PRO A 296 7.14 -29.79 -40.22
N VAL A 297 6.34 -28.72 -40.22
CA VAL A 297 6.84 -27.36 -39.90
C VAL A 297 7.21 -27.25 -38.42
N GLU A 298 8.15 -26.36 -38.09
CA GLU A 298 8.57 -26.09 -36.71
C GLU A 298 8.02 -24.74 -36.23
N ILE A 299 7.59 -24.67 -34.97
CA ILE A 299 7.08 -23.43 -34.35
C ILE A 299 8.09 -23.01 -33.29
N LYS A 300 8.71 -21.85 -33.48
CA LYS A 300 9.69 -21.28 -32.55
C LYS A 300 9.00 -20.58 -31.37
N ASP A 301 9.82 -20.18 -30.39
CA ASP A 301 9.40 -19.34 -29.28
C ASP A 301 8.80 -18.02 -29.79
N GLY A 302 7.86 -17.45 -29.01
CA GLY A 302 7.17 -16.21 -29.39
C GLY A 302 5.81 -16.41 -30.06
N CYS A 303 5.30 -17.64 -30.16
CA CYS A 303 3.92 -17.88 -30.58
C CYS A 303 2.93 -17.21 -29.61
N VAL A 304 2.05 -16.37 -30.17
CA VAL A 304 0.99 -15.65 -29.42
C VAL A 304 -0.36 -16.36 -29.44
N PHE A 305 -0.41 -17.60 -29.96
CA PHE A 305 -1.60 -18.46 -29.96
C PHE A 305 -2.85 -17.79 -30.55
N CYS A 306 -2.70 -17.04 -31.65
CA CYS A 306 -3.81 -16.32 -32.27
C CYS A 306 -4.75 -17.21 -33.11
N GLY A 307 -4.36 -18.46 -33.40
CA GLY A 307 -5.21 -19.42 -34.10
C GLY A 307 -5.22 -19.33 -35.63
N ARG A 308 -4.53 -18.35 -36.25
CA ARG A 308 -4.45 -18.23 -37.73
C ARG A 308 -3.88 -19.47 -38.40
N CYS A 309 -2.75 -19.99 -37.91
CA CYS A 309 -2.13 -21.20 -38.45
C CYS A 309 -3.03 -22.44 -38.36
N ARG A 310 -3.90 -22.51 -37.34
CA ARG A 310 -4.94 -23.54 -37.24
C ARG A 310 -5.99 -23.36 -38.33
N GLY A 311 -6.52 -22.15 -38.49
CA GLY A 311 -7.61 -21.88 -39.44
C GLY A 311 -7.25 -22.10 -40.91
N VAL A 312 -5.98 -21.89 -41.28
CA VAL A 312 -5.52 -22.05 -42.68
C VAL A 312 -5.01 -23.46 -43.00
N CYS A 313 -4.92 -24.36 -42.01
CA CYS A 313 -4.33 -25.69 -42.21
C CYS A 313 -5.34 -26.64 -42.88
N PRO A 314 -5.13 -27.05 -44.15
CA PRO A 314 -6.12 -27.85 -44.90
C PRO A 314 -6.25 -29.30 -44.40
N VAL A 315 -5.28 -29.75 -43.61
CA VAL A 315 -5.17 -31.11 -43.09
C VAL A 315 -5.28 -31.15 -41.56
N ASP A 316 -5.60 -30.01 -40.94
CA ASP A 316 -5.83 -29.91 -39.50
C ASP A 316 -4.64 -30.43 -38.65
N ALA A 317 -3.42 -30.24 -39.15
CA ALA A 317 -2.18 -30.73 -38.52
C ALA A 317 -1.67 -29.84 -37.38
N VAL A 318 -2.15 -28.61 -37.25
CA VAL A 318 -1.77 -27.72 -36.13
C VAL A 318 -2.85 -27.83 -35.06
N GLU A 319 -2.48 -28.13 -33.82
CA GLU A 319 -3.41 -28.16 -32.68
C GLU A 319 -2.98 -27.12 -31.65
N ILE A 320 -3.92 -26.26 -31.24
CA ILE A 320 -3.73 -25.27 -30.19
C ILE A 320 -4.73 -25.57 -29.08
N THR A 321 -4.24 -25.75 -27.85
CA THR A 321 -5.09 -25.96 -26.68
C THR A 321 -4.96 -24.78 -25.72
N GLU A 322 -6.06 -24.45 -25.06
CA GLU A 322 -6.13 -23.43 -24.02
C GLU A 322 -6.77 -24.05 -22.78
N GLU A 323 -6.00 -24.15 -21.69
CA GLU A 323 -6.46 -24.65 -20.40
C GLU A 323 -6.48 -23.52 -19.37
N GLY A 324 -7.66 -23.17 -18.90
CA GLY A 324 -7.88 -22.06 -17.99
C GLY A 324 -8.97 -22.38 -17.00
N PHE A 325 -9.10 -21.51 -16.02
CA PHE A 325 -10.30 -21.51 -15.20
C PHE A 325 -11.31 -20.55 -15.83
N ARG A 326 -12.60 -20.90 -15.76
CA ARG A 326 -13.69 -20.10 -16.27
C ARG A 326 -14.80 -20.01 -15.23
N ALA A 327 -15.27 -18.80 -14.96
CA ALA A 327 -16.44 -18.59 -14.12
C ALA A 327 -17.70 -18.57 -14.98
N SER A 328 -18.70 -19.36 -14.61
CA SER A 328 -20.02 -19.37 -15.24
C SER A 328 -21.08 -19.72 -14.20
N ASP A 329 -22.21 -19.02 -14.20
CA ASP A 329 -23.34 -19.25 -13.27
C ASP A 329 -22.96 -19.34 -11.78
N GLY A 330 -21.97 -18.55 -11.36
CA GLY A 330 -21.47 -18.55 -9.98
C GLY A 330 -20.63 -19.79 -9.60
N ARG A 331 -20.22 -20.58 -10.58
CA ARG A 331 -19.33 -21.73 -10.45
C ARG A 331 -18.03 -21.51 -11.21
N ILE A 332 -17.02 -22.26 -10.83
CA ILE A 332 -15.68 -22.20 -11.44
C ILE A 332 -15.38 -23.55 -12.06
N TYR A 333 -15.11 -23.53 -13.35
CA TYR A 333 -14.74 -24.69 -14.13
C TYR A 333 -13.27 -24.63 -14.49
N LEU A 334 -12.56 -25.74 -14.38
CA LEU A 334 -11.30 -25.95 -15.07
C LEU A 334 -11.62 -26.54 -16.43
N GLU A 335 -11.31 -25.80 -17.48
CA GLU A 335 -11.65 -26.17 -18.85
C GLU A 335 -10.41 -26.21 -19.72
N ARG A 336 -10.35 -27.20 -20.59
CA ARG A 336 -9.43 -27.22 -21.74
C ARG A 336 -10.26 -27.25 -23.01
N ARG A 337 -9.98 -26.32 -23.92
CA ARG A 337 -10.60 -26.26 -25.25
C ARG A 337 -9.55 -26.31 -26.36
N ILE A 338 -9.92 -26.85 -27.51
CA ILE A 338 -9.12 -26.73 -28.74
C ILE A 338 -9.55 -25.47 -29.47
N LEU A 339 -8.59 -24.59 -29.77
CA LEU A 339 -8.85 -23.48 -30.69
C LEU A 339 -9.03 -24.06 -32.09
N ARG A 340 -10.18 -23.81 -32.70
CA ARG A 340 -10.53 -24.32 -34.04
C ARG A 340 -10.06 -23.40 -35.16
N GLY A 341 -9.66 -22.17 -34.84
CA GLY A 341 -9.19 -21.18 -35.80
C GLY A 341 -8.79 -19.88 -35.09
N PRO A 342 -8.71 -18.77 -35.84
CA PRO A 342 -8.59 -17.43 -35.26
C PRO A 342 -9.70 -17.16 -34.26
N ARG A 343 -9.39 -16.43 -33.19
CA ARG A 343 -10.42 -15.92 -32.27
C ARG A 343 -11.26 -14.85 -32.95
N SER A 344 -12.52 -14.71 -32.53
CA SER A 344 -13.42 -13.62 -32.92
C SER A 344 -13.94 -12.90 -31.68
N GLY A 345 -14.21 -11.60 -31.81
CA GLY A 345 -14.53 -10.73 -30.69
C GLY A 345 -13.98 -9.32 -30.84
N SER A 346 -13.93 -8.58 -29.74
CA SER A 346 -13.43 -7.20 -29.68
C SER A 346 -12.52 -6.98 -28.47
N VAL A 347 -11.75 -5.89 -28.51
CA VAL A 347 -11.00 -5.39 -27.35
C VAL A 347 -11.62 -4.06 -26.93
N GLU A 348 -12.06 -3.98 -25.68
CA GLU A 348 -12.62 -2.77 -25.09
C GLU A 348 -11.66 -2.17 -24.08
N VAL A 349 -11.56 -0.84 -24.07
CA VAL A 349 -10.75 -0.08 -23.12
C VAL A 349 -11.67 0.75 -22.23
N ASP A 350 -11.63 0.52 -20.92
CA ASP A 350 -12.27 1.38 -19.94
C ASP A 350 -11.41 2.61 -19.68
N HIS A 351 -11.79 3.73 -20.32
CA HIS A 351 -11.10 5.01 -20.24
C HIS A 351 -11.21 5.70 -18.87
N VAL A 352 -12.08 5.23 -17.97
CA VAL A 352 -12.22 5.78 -16.60
C VAL A 352 -11.09 5.27 -15.71
N ILE A 353 -10.77 3.99 -15.80
CA ILE A 353 -9.71 3.35 -14.98
C ILE A 353 -8.34 3.34 -15.68
N CYS A 354 -8.29 3.49 -17.01
CA CYS A 354 -7.06 3.57 -17.77
C CYS A 354 -6.16 4.73 -17.33
N GLN A 355 -4.93 4.42 -16.94
CA GLN A 355 -3.92 5.41 -16.51
C GLN A 355 -3.06 5.95 -17.67
N ARG A 356 -3.35 5.56 -18.93
CA ARG A 356 -2.63 5.99 -20.14
C ARG A 356 -1.10 5.75 -20.04
N CYS A 357 -0.71 4.62 -19.47
CA CYS A 357 0.71 4.28 -19.27
C CYS A 357 1.42 3.76 -20.53
N GLY A 358 0.68 3.41 -21.59
CA GLY A 358 1.22 2.94 -22.87
C GLY A 358 1.77 1.50 -22.88
N VAL A 359 1.62 0.73 -21.80
CA VAL A 359 2.17 -0.63 -21.72
C VAL A 359 1.52 -1.58 -22.74
N CYS A 360 0.19 -1.56 -22.87
CA CYS A 360 -0.53 -2.39 -23.85
C CYS A 360 -0.16 -2.03 -25.30
N VAL A 361 0.08 -0.75 -25.59
CA VAL A 361 0.50 -0.26 -26.91
C VAL A 361 1.88 -0.81 -27.26
N ASN A 362 2.86 -0.67 -26.36
CA ASN A 362 4.24 -1.10 -26.60
C ASN A 362 4.43 -2.62 -26.66
N HIS A 363 3.49 -3.38 -26.11
CA HIS A 363 3.54 -4.84 -26.06
C HIS A 363 2.59 -5.52 -27.06
N CYS A 364 1.88 -4.75 -27.89
CA CYS A 364 1.03 -5.30 -28.93
C CYS A 364 1.90 -5.96 -30.01
N PRO A 365 1.79 -7.28 -30.24
CA PRO A 365 2.68 -7.99 -31.18
C PRO A 365 2.42 -7.68 -32.66
N VAL A 366 1.32 -6.98 -32.95
CA VAL A 366 0.89 -6.62 -34.31
C VAL A 366 0.62 -5.12 -34.45
N ASP A 367 1.05 -4.31 -33.48
CA ASP A 367 0.88 -2.86 -33.48
C ASP A 367 -0.57 -2.36 -33.67
N ALA A 368 -1.56 -3.19 -33.31
CA ALA A 368 -2.99 -2.87 -33.41
C ALA A 368 -3.50 -1.84 -32.38
N MET A 369 -2.62 -1.26 -31.55
CA MET A 369 -3.02 -0.30 -30.53
C MET A 369 -2.19 0.98 -30.69
N ALA A 370 -2.84 2.13 -30.52
CA ALA A 370 -2.21 3.44 -30.57
C ALA A 370 -2.61 4.28 -29.36
N MET A 371 -1.85 5.35 -29.11
CA MET A 371 -2.16 6.31 -28.05
C MET A 371 -1.92 7.74 -28.53
N ASP A 372 -3.01 8.47 -28.82
CA ASP A 372 -3.03 9.92 -29.04
C ASP A 372 -4.03 10.55 -28.07
N GLY A 373 -3.57 10.80 -26.84
CA GLY A 373 -4.43 11.20 -25.73
C GLY A 373 -5.13 10.01 -25.06
N GLU A 374 -5.90 9.22 -25.81
CA GLU A 374 -6.55 7.98 -25.35
C GLU A 374 -5.99 6.76 -26.06
N VAL A 375 -6.15 5.59 -25.44
CA VAL A 375 -5.73 4.32 -26.03
C VAL A 375 -6.82 3.85 -26.97
N GLU A 376 -6.48 3.67 -28.24
CA GLU A 376 -7.38 3.21 -29.30
C GLU A 376 -6.90 1.86 -29.84
N VAL A 377 -7.86 1.05 -30.29
CA VAL A 377 -7.60 -0.28 -30.89
C VAL A 377 -8.04 -0.23 -32.35
N ASP A 378 -7.16 -0.70 -33.23
CA ASP A 378 -7.49 -0.98 -34.62
C ASP A 378 -8.00 -2.42 -34.74
N ASP A 379 -9.33 -2.55 -34.88
CA ASP A 379 -10.01 -3.85 -34.98
C ASP A 379 -9.62 -4.64 -36.25
N ASP A 380 -9.21 -3.97 -37.33
CA ASP A 380 -8.80 -4.63 -38.58
C ASP A 380 -7.43 -5.30 -38.43
N THR A 381 -6.54 -4.71 -37.62
CA THR A 381 -5.20 -5.24 -37.36
C THR A 381 -5.17 -6.18 -36.15
N CYS A 382 -6.10 -6.02 -35.20
CA CYS A 382 -6.14 -6.81 -33.98
C CYS A 382 -6.32 -8.31 -34.25
N ILE A 383 -5.45 -9.13 -33.66
CA ILE A 383 -5.50 -10.60 -33.78
C ILE A 383 -6.07 -11.29 -32.54
N LEU A 384 -6.66 -10.52 -31.61
CA LEU A 384 -7.31 -11.01 -30.39
C LEU A 384 -6.42 -12.01 -29.61
N CYS A 385 -5.13 -11.69 -29.46
CA CYS A 385 -4.18 -12.54 -28.72
C CYS A 385 -4.34 -12.46 -27.19
N GLY A 386 -4.89 -11.35 -26.69
CA GLY A 386 -5.15 -11.10 -25.26
C GLY A 386 -3.96 -10.56 -24.47
N GLU A 387 -2.78 -10.37 -25.08
CA GLU A 387 -1.59 -9.86 -24.36
C GLU A 387 -1.81 -8.47 -23.75
N CYS A 388 -2.62 -7.62 -24.39
CA CYS A 388 -2.96 -6.29 -23.88
C CYS A 388 -3.81 -6.32 -22.60
N GLN A 389 -4.72 -7.29 -22.47
CA GLN A 389 -5.49 -7.53 -21.24
C GLN A 389 -4.55 -8.06 -20.15
N ASP A 390 -3.72 -9.06 -20.48
CA ASP A 390 -2.83 -9.73 -19.53
C ASP A 390 -1.81 -8.78 -18.90
N ILE A 391 -1.30 -7.80 -19.67
CA ILE A 391 -0.27 -6.87 -19.20
C ILE A 391 -0.83 -5.62 -18.51
N CYS A 392 -2.16 -5.40 -18.56
CA CYS A 392 -2.76 -4.18 -18.02
C CYS A 392 -2.79 -4.19 -16.49
N PRO A 393 -2.00 -3.34 -15.79
CA PRO A 393 -1.88 -3.39 -14.33
C PRO A 393 -3.13 -2.91 -13.59
N VAL A 394 -4.01 -2.20 -14.30
CA VAL A 394 -5.26 -1.63 -13.78
C VAL A 394 -6.49 -2.24 -14.45
N THR A 395 -6.31 -3.32 -15.21
CA THR A 395 -7.40 -4.12 -15.81
C THR A 395 -8.37 -3.28 -16.65
N ALA A 396 -7.84 -2.23 -17.28
CA ALA A 396 -8.59 -1.32 -18.14
C ALA A 396 -8.89 -1.91 -19.52
N VAL A 397 -8.13 -2.91 -19.96
CA VAL A 397 -8.31 -3.55 -21.27
C VAL A 397 -9.00 -4.89 -21.06
N LYS A 398 -10.13 -5.12 -21.75
CA LYS A 398 -10.89 -6.36 -21.73
C LYS A 398 -11.05 -6.91 -23.13
N LEU A 399 -10.85 -8.22 -23.28
CA LEU A 399 -11.06 -8.99 -24.48
C LEU A 399 -12.44 -9.66 -24.38
N ASN A 400 -13.36 -9.31 -25.28
CA ASN A 400 -14.69 -9.87 -25.34
C ASN A 400 -14.75 -10.88 -26.49
N LEU A 401 -14.61 -12.17 -26.18
CA LEU A 401 -14.61 -13.24 -27.19
C LEU A 401 -16.03 -13.73 -27.47
N GLU A 402 -16.35 -13.98 -28.74
CA GLU A 402 -17.69 -14.47 -29.13
C GLU A 402 -17.93 -15.93 -28.72
N ASP A 403 -16.88 -16.76 -28.68
CA ASP A 403 -16.92 -18.14 -28.20
C ASP A 403 -17.33 -18.26 -26.72
N ASP A 404 -17.32 -17.14 -25.98
CA ASP A 404 -17.72 -17.12 -24.59
C ASP A 404 -19.26 -16.98 -24.41
N ASN A 405 -20.02 -16.78 -25.50
CA ASN A 405 -21.48 -16.61 -25.53
C ASN A 405 -22.27 -17.81 -26.09
N LEU A 406 -21.65 -18.98 -26.22
CA LEU A 406 -22.39 -20.21 -26.56
C LEU A 406 -23.07 -20.77 -25.29
N GLU A 407 -24.27 -20.27 -25.02
CA GLU A 407 -25.28 -20.91 -24.14
C GLU A 407 -25.68 -22.31 -24.62
#